data_AF-A0A2S8FP59-F1
#
_entry.id   AF-A0A2S8FP59-F1
#
_cell.length_a   1.000
_cell.length_b   1.000
_cell.length_c   1.000
_cell.angle_alpha   90.00
_cell.angle_beta   90.00
_cell.angle_gamma   90.00
#
_symmetry.space_group_name_H-M   'P 1'
#
loop_
_entity.id
_entity.type
_entity.pdbx_description
1 polymer ?
#
loop_
_entity_poly.entity_id
_entity_poly.type
_entity_poly.pdbx_seq_one_letter_code
_entity_poly.pdbx_strand_id
1 'polypeptide(L)'
;MSDRNQALAILKQARDALLARMTEAILEQADEILADAEGESFLSEIENLYDRMGNKLAHLNQMIANLPADQEEVAEKPDFERYDTPSEKETVRLPHFPLAIVPTDESMDVPARGDLIGLPAPGTPLPQAPAFGRFVTLIEQGNVDEAGDLIGQILGISPYSGMNCARTFFGHYQSDTSVVVKAMRIRHELVRQRFNDALMLMHECFGLQGIEAMVALQKMRDILASPASS
;
A
#
# COMPACT_ATOMS: atom_id res chain seq x y z
N MET A 1 -22.37 41.87 -4.21
CA MET A 1 -21.64 41.52 -2.96
C MET A 1 -22.34 40.44 -2.12
N SER A 2 -23.66 40.19 -2.25
CA SER A 2 -24.38 39.17 -1.46
C SER A 2 -24.10 37.72 -1.88
N ASP A 3 -24.14 37.43 -3.17
CA ASP A 3 -24.14 36.04 -3.69
C ASP A 3 -22.84 35.28 -3.40
N ARG A 4 -21.73 36.00 -3.28
CA ARG A 4 -20.38 35.45 -3.05
C ARG A 4 -20.18 35.01 -1.60
N ASN A 5 -20.55 35.85 -0.63
CA ASN A 5 -20.56 35.48 0.79
C ASN A 5 -21.55 34.35 1.06
N GLN A 6 -22.65 34.32 0.32
CA GLN A 6 -23.63 33.23 0.37
C GLN A 6 -23.06 31.92 -0.20
N ALA A 7 -22.34 31.96 -1.32
CA ALA A 7 -21.63 30.79 -1.86
C ALA A 7 -20.56 30.26 -0.91
N LEU A 8 -19.79 31.14 -0.27
CA LEU A 8 -18.75 30.76 0.69
C LEU A 8 -19.36 30.15 1.97
N ALA A 9 -20.48 30.70 2.46
CA ALA A 9 -21.24 30.13 3.58
C ALA A 9 -21.79 28.73 3.24
N ILE A 10 -22.35 28.54 2.04
CA ILE A 10 -22.84 27.24 1.57
C ILE A 10 -21.70 26.22 1.46
N LEU A 11 -20.54 26.61 0.91
CA LEU A 11 -19.38 25.72 0.78
C LEU A 11 -18.79 25.32 2.14
N LYS A 12 -18.72 26.26 3.10
CA LYS A 12 -18.32 25.96 4.48
C LYS A 12 -19.30 25.01 5.17
N GLN A 13 -20.59 25.27 5.03
CA GLN A 13 -21.64 24.40 5.58
C GLN A 13 -21.61 23.00 4.96
N ALA A 14 -21.37 22.91 3.65
CA ALA A 14 -21.23 21.63 2.95
C ALA A 14 -20.00 20.84 3.42
N ARG A 15 -18.86 21.51 3.63
CA ARG A 15 -17.65 20.91 4.20
C ARG A 15 -17.90 20.38 5.60
N ASP A 16 -18.50 21.18 6.47
CA ASP A 16 -18.73 20.81 7.87
C ASP A 16 -19.75 19.66 7.98
N ALA A 17 -20.79 19.65 7.13
CA ALA A 17 -21.72 18.52 7.02
C ALA A 17 -21.06 17.26 6.46
N LEU A 18 -20.13 17.38 5.51
CA LEU A 18 -19.38 16.24 4.99
C LEU A 18 -18.41 15.67 6.03
N LEU A 19 -17.78 16.52 6.84
CA LEU A 19 -16.94 16.11 7.96
C LEU A 19 -17.76 15.35 9.01
N ALA A 20 -18.93 15.88 9.40
CA ALA A 20 -19.81 15.20 10.36
C ALA A 20 -20.22 13.80 9.86
N ARG A 21 -20.62 13.69 8.58
CA ARG A 21 -20.95 12.40 7.96
C ARG A 21 -19.75 11.47 7.83
N MET A 22 -18.55 12.02 7.61
CA MET A 22 -17.31 11.22 7.58
C MET A 22 -17.01 10.64 8.96
N THR A 23 -17.15 11.44 10.01
CA THR A 23 -16.98 10.96 11.38
C THR A 23 -18.00 9.87 11.71
N GLU A 24 -19.27 10.05 11.33
CA GLU A 24 -20.33 9.06 11.55
C GLU A 24 -20.06 7.75 10.77
N ALA A 25 -19.70 7.84 9.49
CA ALA A 25 -19.36 6.66 8.69
C ALA A 25 -18.13 5.90 9.22
N ILE A 26 -17.10 6.62 9.70
CA ILE A 26 -15.92 6.02 10.33
C ILE A 26 -16.31 5.30 11.62
N LEU A 27 -17.22 5.88 12.41
CA LEU A 27 -17.70 5.26 13.65
C LEU A 27 -18.57 4.03 13.39
N GLU A 28 -19.43 4.06 12.37
CA GLU A 28 -20.22 2.90 11.95
C GLU A 28 -19.35 1.75 11.42
N GLN A 29 -18.26 2.07 10.73
CA GLN A 29 -17.31 1.09 10.19
C GLN A 29 -16.12 0.83 11.12
N ALA A 30 -16.17 1.27 12.38
CA ALA A 30 -15.03 1.18 13.29
C ALA A 30 -14.58 -0.27 13.54
N ASP A 31 -15.53 -1.20 13.64
CA ASP A 31 -15.23 -2.62 13.85
C ASP A 31 -14.61 -3.26 12.60
N GLU A 32 -15.05 -2.85 11.40
CA GLU A 32 -14.49 -3.29 10.12
C GLU A 32 -13.07 -2.73 9.90
N ILE A 33 -12.86 -1.47 10.29
CA ILE A 33 -11.55 -0.80 10.26
C ILE A 33 -10.57 -1.45 11.24
N LEU A 34 -11.02 -1.82 12.44
CA LEU A 34 -10.21 -2.57 13.40
C LEU A 34 -9.84 -3.96 12.87
N ALA A 35 -10.79 -4.65 12.24
CA ALA A 35 -10.53 -5.92 11.57
C ALA A 35 -9.52 -5.76 10.41
N ASP A 36 -9.59 -4.68 9.62
CA ASP A 36 -8.60 -4.37 8.58
C ASP A 36 -7.21 -4.08 9.16
N ALA A 37 -7.13 -3.30 10.24
CA ALA A 37 -5.88 -2.97 10.94
C ALA A 37 -5.22 -4.20 11.59
N GLU A 38 -6.01 -5.17 12.04
CA GLU A 38 -5.55 -6.47 12.54
C GLU A 38 -5.20 -7.44 11.39
N GLY A 39 -5.48 -7.06 10.13
CA GLY A 39 -5.23 -7.85 8.93
C GLY A 39 -6.25 -8.98 8.71
N GLU A 40 -7.42 -8.89 9.35
CA GLU A 40 -8.56 -9.78 9.19
C GLU A 40 -9.50 -9.35 8.04
N SER A 41 -9.50 -8.06 7.64
CA SER A 41 -10.19 -7.58 6.44
C SER A 41 -9.28 -7.62 5.21
N PHE A 42 -9.84 -7.98 4.05
CA PHE A 42 -9.11 -8.15 2.78
C PHE A 42 -9.49 -7.12 1.73
N LEU A 43 -10.64 -6.48 1.90
CA LEU A 43 -11.02 -5.30 1.15
C LEU A 43 -10.37 -4.17 1.94
N SER A 44 -9.43 -3.43 1.34
CA SER A 44 -8.85 -2.23 1.95
C SER A 44 -9.96 -1.18 2.17
N GLU A 45 -10.88 -1.45 3.09
CA GLU A 45 -12.06 -0.64 3.40
C GLU A 45 -11.60 0.67 4.00
N ILE A 46 -10.49 0.63 4.77
CA ILE A 46 -9.81 1.82 5.24
C ILE A 46 -9.31 2.67 4.06
N GLU A 47 -8.60 2.10 3.08
CA GLU A 47 -8.08 2.85 1.92
C GLU A 47 -9.23 3.36 1.05
N ASN A 48 -10.26 2.55 0.81
CA ASN A 48 -11.42 2.94 0.00
C ASN A 48 -12.21 4.08 0.66
N LEU A 49 -12.37 4.06 1.98
CA LEU A 49 -13.03 5.14 2.71
C LEU A 49 -12.19 6.42 2.70
N TYR A 50 -10.88 6.30 2.93
CA TYR A 50 -9.93 7.41 2.86
C TYR A 50 -9.89 8.04 1.46
N ASP A 51 -9.82 7.25 0.40
CA ASP A 51 -9.79 7.75 -0.98
C ASP A 51 -11.12 8.41 -1.35
N ARG A 52 -12.25 7.77 -1.06
CA ARG A 52 -13.56 8.30 -1.48
C ARG A 52 -13.94 9.57 -0.76
N MET A 53 -13.63 9.68 0.53
CA MET A 53 -13.99 10.84 1.35
C MET A 53 -12.89 11.91 1.34
N GLY A 54 -11.62 11.49 1.35
CA GLY A 54 -10.45 12.37 1.23
C GLY A 54 -10.44 13.13 -0.09
N ASN A 55 -10.72 12.48 -1.22
CA ASN A 55 -10.82 13.16 -2.51
C ASN A 55 -11.96 14.19 -2.56
N LYS A 56 -13.10 13.90 -1.92
CA LYS A 56 -14.24 14.85 -1.85
C LYS A 56 -13.93 16.06 -0.97
N LEU A 57 -13.24 15.86 0.17
CA LEU A 57 -12.79 16.93 1.05
C LEU A 57 -11.69 17.78 0.40
N ALA A 58 -10.73 17.15 -0.27
CA ALA A 58 -9.69 17.83 -1.03
C ALA A 58 -10.30 18.71 -2.13
N HIS A 59 -11.27 18.19 -2.89
CA HIS A 59 -11.97 18.95 -3.92
C HIS A 59 -12.77 20.13 -3.34
N LEU A 60 -13.47 19.95 -2.21
CA LEU A 60 -14.16 21.06 -1.51
C LEU A 60 -13.18 22.12 -1.00
N ASN A 61 -12.06 21.72 -0.41
CA ASN A 61 -11.02 22.66 0.03
C ASN A 61 -10.36 23.39 -1.15
N GLN A 62 -10.19 22.72 -2.29
CA GLN A 62 -9.69 23.33 -3.51
C GLN A 62 -10.69 24.33 -4.11
N MET A 63 -12.00 24.04 -4.08
CA MET A 63 -13.03 25.01 -4.48
C MET A 63 -13.06 26.22 -3.55
N ILE A 64 -12.87 26.03 -2.23
CA ILE A 64 -12.77 27.12 -1.26
C ILE A 64 -11.50 27.95 -1.51
N ALA A 65 -10.37 27.32 -1.84
CA ALA A 65 -9.09 27.99 -2.11
C ALA A 65 -9.04 28.70 -3.47
N ASN A 66 -9.77 28.20 -4.47
CA ASN A 66 -9.86 28.78 -5.81
C ASN A 66 -10.91 29.90 -5.93
N LEU A 67 -11.68 30.16 -4.88
CA LEU A 67 -12.45 31.40 -4.81
C LEU A 67 -11.44 32.55 -4.76
N PRO A 68 -11.44 33.48 -5.75
CA PRO A 68 -10.44 34.54 -5.82
C PRO A 68 -10.51 35.33 -4.52
N ALA A 69 -9.45 35.34 -3.71
CA ALA A 69 -9.41 36.06 -2.45
C ALA A 69 -9.99 37.46 -2.66
N ASP A 70 -10.94 37.88 -1.82
CA ASP A 70 -11.22 39.31 -1.76
C ASP A 70 -9.88 39.95 -1.43
N GLN A 71 -9.48 40.95 -2.21
CA GLN A 71 -8.47 41.89 -1.77
C GLN A 71 -8.97 42.40 -0.43
N GLU A 72 -8.42 41.88 0.67
CA GLU A 72 -8.54 42.52 1.96
C GLU A 72 -7.93 43.91 1.75
N GLU A 73 -8.79 44.93 1.72
CA GLU A 73 -8.38 46.26 2.14
C GLU A 73 -7.64 46.06 3.45
N VAL A 74 -6.37 46.44 3.43
CA VAL A 74 -5.46 46.37 4.57
C VAL A 74 -6.09 47.20 5.70
N ALA A 75 -6.84 46.52 6.57
CA ALA A 75 -7.32 47.10 7.79
C ALA A 75 -6.09 47.38 8.66
N GLU A 76 -5.90 48.67 8.92
CA GLU A 76 -4.79 49.24 9.67
C GLU A 76 -4.50 48.45 10.95
N LYS A 77 -3.24 48.02 11.06
CA LYS A 77 -2.64 47.58 12.32
C LYS A 77 -2.82 48.70 13.36
N PRO A 78 -3.31 48.44 14.58
CA PRO A 78 -3.01 49.32 15.69
C PRO A 78 -1.53 49.16 16.03
N ASP A 79 -0.83 50.28 15.85
CA ASP A 79 0.52 50.60 16.24
C ASP A 79 0.78 50.18 17.70
N PHE A 80 1.73 49.27 17.93
CA PHE A 80 2.36 49.08 19.22
C PHE A 80 3.84 49.43 19.05
N GLU A 81 4.25 50.42 19.83
CA GLU A 81 5.44 51.23 19.64
C GLU A 81 6.74 50.44 19.51
N ARG A 82 7.50 50.81 18.48
CA ARG A 82 8.92 50.55 18.29
C ARG A 82 9.73 51.10 19.47
N TYR A 83 10.56 50.24 20.06
CA TYR A 83 11.92 50.63 20.48
C TYR A 83 12.92 50.06 19.47
N ASP A 84 13.67 50.97 18.86
CA ASP A 84 14.89 50.80 18.04
C ASP A 84 15.83 49.70 18.58
N THR A 85 16.40 48.74 17.84
CA THR A 85 17.37 48.81 16.71
C THR A 85 17.70 47.35 16.27
N PRO A 86 18.36 47.10 15.12
CA PRO A 86 18.41 45.77 14.50
C PRO A 86 19.53 44.89 15.07
N SER A 87 19.21 43.62 15.36
CA SER A 87 20.22 42.57 15.51
C SER A 87 20.05 41.59 14.36
N GLU A 88 20.89 41.76 13.34
CA GLU A 88 21.13 40.76 12.29
C GLU A 88 21.59 39.47 12.97
N LYS A 89 20.69 38.51 13.12
CA LYS A 89 21.09 37.13 13.45
C LYS A 89 21.59 36.48 12.18
N GLU A 90 22.91 36.61 12.02
CA GLU A 90 23.80 35.88 11.15
C GLU A 90 23.38 34.41 11.00
N THR A 91 23.12 34.01 9.76
CA THR A 91 22.94 32.61 9.39
C THR A 91 24.23 31.86 9.72
N VAL A 92 24.22 31.04 10.77
CA VAL A 92 25.31 30.10 11.07
C VAL A 92 25.41 29.11 9.91
N ARG A 93 26.32 29.40 8.98
CA ARG A 93 26.74 28.48 7.93
C ARG A 93 27.50 27.35 8.59
N LEU A 94 26.96 26.13 8.47
CA LEU A 94 27.68 24.90 8.75
C LEU A 94 28.99 24.87 7.93
N PRO A 95 30.11 24.37 8.48
CA PRO A 95 31.37 24.29 7.76
C PRO A 95 31.24 23.36 6.54
N HIS A 96 31.34 23.95 5.35
CA HIS A 96 31.57 23.23 4.10
C HIS A 96 32.89 22.45 4.22
N PHE A 97 32.82 21.12 4.19
CA PHE A 97 33.98 20.29 3.87
C PHE A 97 34.20 20.34 2.35
N PRO A 98 35.37 20.75 1.85
CA PRO A 98 35.67 20.66 0.44
C PRO A 98 36.09 19.22 0.10
N LEU A 99 35.19 18.43 -0.47
CA LEU A 99 35.58 17.25 -1.23
C LEU A 99 35.97 17.72 -2.64
N ALA A 100 37.28 17.73 -2.90
CA ALA A 100 37.82 17.93 -4.23
C ALA A 100 37.46 16.71 -5.09
N ILE A 101 36.40 16.84 -5.88
CA ILE A 101 36.07 15.85 -6.92
C ILE A 101 36.85 16.28 -8.17
N VAL A 102 37.91 15.55 -8.47
CA VAL A 102 38.57 15.58 -9.78
C VAL A 102 37.61 14.93 -10.77
N PRO A 103 37.17 15.62 -11.84
CA PRO A 103 36.38 14.98 -12.88
C PRO A 103 37.34 14.23 -13.80
N THR A 104 37.32 12.90 -13.75
CA THR A 104 37.93 12.07 -14.78
C THR A 104 36.86 11.76 -15.81
N ASP A 105 36.93 12.47 -16.94
CA ASP A 105 36.33 12.08 -18.20
C ASP A 105 36.94 10.74 -18.65
N GLU A 106 36.16 9.66 -18.61
CA GLU A 106 36.39 8.52 -19.49
C GLU A 106 35.06 8.06 -20.10
N SER A 107 34.83 8.58 -21.30
CA SER A 107 33.94 8.04 -22.31
C SER A 107 34.32 6.61 -22.66
N MET A 108 33.41 5.65 -22.46
CA MET A 108 33.41 4.40 -23.21
C MET A 108 32.02 4.06 -23.72
N ASP A 109 31.92 4.17 -25.04
CA ASP A 109 30.87 3.77 -25.94
C ASP A 109 30.93 2.23 -26.11
N VAL A 110 29.92 1.49 -25.66
CA VAL A 110 29.78 0.03 -25.91
C VAL A 110 28.28 -0.30 -26.12
N PRO A 111 27.93 -1.08 -27.17
CA PRO A 111 26.61 -1.05 -27.77
C PRO A 111 25.58 -1.92 -27.03
N ALA A 112 24.31 -1.52 -27.16
CA ALA A 112 23.16 -2.30 -26.72
C ALA A 112 23.15 -3.71 -27.34
N ARG A 113 23.36 -4.72 -26.50
CA ARG A 113 22.96 -6.11 -26.76
C ARG A 113 22.32 -6.68 -25.51
N GLY A 114 21.15 -7.27 -25.71
CA GLY A 114 20.37 -7.97 -24.71
C GLY A 114 21.02 -9.26 -24.21
N ASP A 115 20.33 -9.86 -23.25
CA ASP A 115 20.62 -11.13 -22.59
C ASP A 115 21.89 -11.17 -21.73
N LEU A 116 21.78 -10.57 -20.54
CA LEU A 116 22.41 -11.16 -19.36
C LEU A 116 21.40 -11.20 -18.22
N ILE A 117 21.03 -12.44 -17.88
CA ILE A 117 20.36 -12.88 -16.67
C ILE A 117 20.92 -12.07 -15.48
N GLY A 118 20.14 -11.10 -15.01
CA GLY A 118 20.43 -10.38 -13.79
C GLY A 118 20.23 -11.33 -12.62
N LEU A 119 21.32 -11.95 -12.17
CA LEU A 119 21.39 -12.49 -10.82
C LEU A 119 20.94 -11.37 -9.87
N PRO A 120 19.90 -11.56 -9.04
CA PRO A 120 19.48 -10.53 -8.11
C PRO A 120 20.63 -10.26 -7.15
N ALA A 121 21.03 -8.99 -7.09
CA ALA A 121 22.06 -8.53 -6.17
C ALA A 121 21.70 -8.93 -4.72
N PRO A 122 22.64 -9.51 -3.94
CA PRO A 122 22.37 -9.89 -2.57
C PRO A 122 22.02 -8.65 -1.73
N GLY A 123 20.82 -8.62 -1.16
CA GLY A 123 20.40 -7.57 -0.23
C GLY A 123 19.41 -6.53 -0.77
N THR A 124 18.78 -6.75 -1.93
CA THR A 124 17.58 -5.98 -2.27
C THR A 124 16.39 -6.56 -1.51
N PRO A 125 15.75 -5.82 -0.56
CA PRO A 125 14.49 -6.26 0.00
C PRO A 125 13.50 -6.38 -1.15
N LEU A 126 12.96 -7.58 -1.37
CA LEU A 126 11.91 -7.78 -2.36
C LEU A 126 10.81 -6.74 -2.12
N PRO A 127 10.24 -6.12 -3.17
CA PRO A 127 9.13 -5.20 -2.99
C PRO A 127 8.00 -5.95 -2.27
N GLN A 128 7.72 -5.52 -1.03
CA GLN A 128 6.66 -6.04 -0.16
C GLN A 128 5.27 -5.59 -0.63
N ALA A 129 5.00 -5.67 -1.93
CA ALA A 129 3.62 -5.82 -2.38
C ALA A 129 3.14 -7.21 -1.91
N PRO A 130 1.85 -7.40 -1.58
CA PRO A 130 1.35 -8.69 -1.10
C PRO A 130 1.74 -9.76 -2.12
N ALA A 131 2.65 -10.66 -1.73
CA ALA A 131 3.27 -11.62 -2.64
C ALA A 131 2.22 -12.49 -3.35
N PHE A 132 1.09 -12.71 -2.67
CA PHE A 132 -0.08 -13.40 -3.22
C PHE A 132 -0.85 -12.58 -4.27
N GLY A 133 -0.92 -11.25 -4.17
CA GLY A 133 -1.53 -10.41 -5.20
C GLY A 133 -0.81 -10.54 -6.54
N ARG A 134 0.52 -10.59 -6.52
CA ARG A 134 1.33 -10.85 -7.73
C ARG A 134 1.06 -12.24 -8.32
N PHE A 135 0.90 -13.26 -7.47
CA PHE A 135 0.51 -14.59 -7.91
C PHE A 135 -0.83 -14.57 -8.66
N VAL A 136 -1.86 -13.94 -8.09
CA VAL A 136 -3.19 -13.85 -8.72
C VAL A 136 -3.12 -13.11 -10.05
N THR A 137 -2.37 -12.01 -10.13
CA THR A 137 -2.19 -11.28 -11.40
C THR A 137 -1.51 -12.13 -12.47
N LEU A 138 -0.52 -12.96 -12.12
CA LEU A 138 0.11 -13.88 -13.08
C LEU A 138 -0.85 -14.97 -13.56
N ILE A 139 -1.69 -15.50 -12.66
CA ILE A 139 -2.75 -16.46 -12.99
C ILE A 139 -3.78 -15.83 -13.93
N GLU A 140 -4.18 -14.58 -13.69
CA GLU A 140 -5.10 -13.81 -14.55
C GLU A 140 -4.53 -13.55 -15.95
N GLN A 141 -3.22 -13.31 -16.04
CA GLN A 141 -2.51 -13.14 -17.31
C GLN A 141 -2.26 -14.46 -18.05
N GLY A 142 -2.56 -15.60 -17.42
CA GLY A 142 -2.29 -16.93 -17.98
C GLY A 142 -0.84 -17.40 -17.86
N ASN A 143 0.00 -16.67 -17.13
CA ASN A 143 1.41 -17.00 -16.91
C ASN A 143 1.55 -18.00 -15.74
N VAL A 144 1.09 -19.24 -15.97
CA VAL A 144 1.02 -20.29 -14.94
C VAL A 144 2.42 -20.75 -14.47
N ASP A 145 3.41 -20.76 -15.36
CA ASP A 145 4.76 -21.22 -15.03
C ASP A 145 5.46 -20.25 -14.07
N GLU A 146 5.42 -18.95 -14.36
CA GLU A 146 5.96 -17.91 -13.46
C GLU A 146 5.19 -17.84 -12.13
N ALA A 147 3.87 -18.04 -12.17
CA ALA A 147 3.05 -18.15 -10.97
C ALA A 147 3.46 -19.35 -10.11
N GLY A 148 3.84 -20.47 -10.74
CA GLY A 148 4.34 -21.69 -10.10
C GLY A 148 5.65 -21.48 -9.35
N ASP A 149 6.60 -20.78 -9.98
CA ASP A 149 7.87 -20.43 -9.33
C ASP A 149 7.66 -19.50 -8.14
N LEU A 150 6.80 -18.49 -8.31
CA LEU A 150 6.50 -17.51 -7.27
C LEU A 150 5.79 -18.15 -6.07
N ILE A 151 4.78 -19.00 -6.28
CA ILE A 151 4.10 -19.69 -5.16
C ILE A 151 5.02 -20.72 -4.49
N GLY A 152 5.90 -21.37 -5.27
CA GLY A 152 6.92 -22.27 -4.74
C GLY A 152 7.87 -21.56 -3.77
N GLN A 153 8.32 -20.35 -4.12
CA GLN A 153 9.16 -19.52 -3.27
C GLN A 153 8.43 -19.04 -2.01
N ILE A 154 7.17 -18.61 -2.13
CA ILE A 154 6.37 -18.13 -0.99
C ILE A 154 6.12 -19.25 0.02
N LEU A 155 5.69 -20.42 -0.47
CA LEU A 155 5.33 -21.56 0.38
C LEU A 155 6.55 -22.40 0.80
N GLY A 156 7.73 -22.16 0.24
CA GLY A 156 8.93 -22.92 0.52
C GLY A 156 8.83 -24.39 0.09
N ILE A 157 8.10 -24.66 -1.00
CA ILE A 157 7.91 -25.99 -1.58
C ILE A 157 8.81 -26.19 -2.81
N SER A 158 8.92 -27.42 -3.28
CA SER A 158 9.73 -27.72 -4.48
C SER A 158 9.18 -26.97 -5.70
N PRO A 159 10.03 -26.56 -6.67
CA PRO A 159 9.56 -25.89 -7.89
C PRO A 159 8.55 -26.73 -8.68
N TYR A 160 8.74 -28.05 -8.71
CA TYR A 160 7.81 -28.98 -9.35
C TYR A 160 6.42 -28.95 -8.67
N SER A 161 6.40 -28.97 -7.34
CA SER A 161 5.15 -28.88 -6.56
C SER A 161 4.49 -27.51 -6.73
N GLY A 162 5.28 -26.42 -6.76
CA GLY A 162 4.79 -25.06 -7.04
C GLY A 162 4.10 -24.94 -8.40
N MET A 163 4.68 -25.53 -9.44
CA MET A 163 4.07 -25.57 -10.77
C MET A 163 2.75 -26.35 -10.79
N ASN A 164 2.69 -27.50 -10.10
CA ASN A 164 1.44 -28.25 -9.96
C ASN A 164 0.37 -27.47 -9.17
N CYS A 165 0.78 -26.71 -8.15
CA CYS A 165 -0.11 -25.83 -7.40
C CYS A 165 -0.71 -24.75 -8.29
N ALA A 166 0.12 -24.05 -9.07
CA ALA A 166 -0.34 -23.01 -9.97
C ALA A 166 -1.30 -23.54 -11.04
N ARG A 167 -1.02 -24.73 -11.60
CA ARG A 167 -1.93 -25.40 -12.56
C ARG A 167 -3.27 -25.75 -11.94
N THR A 168 -3.25 -26.33 -10.74
CA THR A 168 -4.46 -26.69 -10.00
C THR A 168 -5.28 -25.45 -9.67
N PHE A 169 -4.62 -24.41 -9.15
CA PHE A 169 -5.24 -23.14 -8.82
C PHE A 169 -5.83 -22.45 -10.07
N PHE A 170 -5.11 -22.43 -11.19
CA PHE A 170 -5.60 -21.86 -12.46
C PHE A 170 -6.83 -22.62 -12.99
N GLY A 171 -6.83 -23.96 -12.90
CA GLY A 171 -7.99 -24.77 -13.25
C GLY A 171 -9.21 -24.45 -12.40
N HIS A 172 -9.02 -24.28 -11.09
CA HIS A 172 -10.10 -23.85 -10.19
C HIS A 172 -10.53 -22.41 -10.46
N TYR A 173 -9.60 -21.49 -10.70
CA TYR A 173 -9.89 -20.10 -10.99
C TYR A 173 -10.75 -19.92 -12.24
N GLN A 174 -10.55 -20.73 -13.29
CA GLN A 174 -11.39 -20.71 -14.49
C GLN A 174 -12.83 -21.18 -14.26
N SER A 175 -13.04 -22.05 -13.27
CA SER A 175 -14.36 -22.60 -12.95
C SER A 175 -15.09 -21.79 -11.88
N ASP A 176 -14.36 -21.27 -10.90
CA ASP A 176 -14.88 -20.53 -9.76
C ASP A 176 -13.84 -19.51 -9.25
N THR A 177 -14.14 -18.23 -9.43
CA THR A 177 -13.30 -17.13 -8.92
C THR A 177 -13.32 -17.02 -7.40
N SER A 178 -14.24 -17.70 -6.72
CA SER A 178 -14.27 -17.77 -5.26
C SER A 178 -13.05 -18.48 -4.66
N VAL A 179 -12.28 -19.21 -5.47
CA VAL A 179 -11.06 -19.89 -5.02
C VAL A 179 -10.02 -18.92 -4.46
N VAL A 180 -9.99 -17.67 -4.95
CA VAL A 180 -9.11 -16.62 -4.41
C VAL A 180 -9.50 -16.28 -2.97
N VAL A 181 -10.79 -16.14 -2.70
CA VAL A 181 -11.32 -15.87 -1.36
C VAL A 181 -11.03 -17.04 -0.42
N LYS A 182 -11.16 -18.29 -0.91
CA LYS A 182 -10.81 -19.50 -0.14
C LYS A 182 -9.32 -19.56 0.20
N ALA A 183 -8.45 -19.25 -0.75
CA ALA A 183 -7.00 -19.21 -0.50
C ALA A 183 -6.62 -18.14 0.53
N MET A 184 -7.29 -16.99 0.52
CA MET A 184 -7.08 -15.95 1.53
C MET A 184 -7.51 -16.38 2.94
N ARG A 185 -8.56 -17.20 3.06
CA ARG A 185 -9.01 -17.75 4.35
C ARG A 185 -7.97 -18.63 5.05
N ILE A 186 -6.99 -19.17 4.33
CA ILE A 186 -5.93 -20.01 4.92
C ILE A 186 -5.17 -19.23 6.01
N ARG A 187 -4.89 -17.94 5.77
CA ARG A 187 -4.25 -17.06 6.74
C ARG A 187 -5.10 -16.92 8.01
N HIS A 188 -6.40 -16.75 7.84
CA HIS A 188 -7.35 -16.60 8.96
C HIS A 188 -7.43 -17.84 9.84
N GLU A 189 -7.55 -19.01 9.21
CA GLU A 189 -7.59 -20.28 9.93
C GLU A 189 -6.26 -20.57 10.64
N LEU A 190 -5.13 -20.13 10.09
CA LEU A 190 -3.83 -20.20 10.74
C LEU A 190 -3.74 -19.32 12.00
N VAL A 191 -4.24 -18.08 11.95
CA VAL A 191 -4.27 -17.18 13.12
C VAL A 191 -5.17 -17.75 14.22
N ARG A 192 -6.31 -18.33 13.84
CA ARG A 192 -7.26 -18.99 14.76
C ARG A 192 -6.81 -20.37 15.26
N GLN A 193 -5.61 -20.81 14.91
CA GLN A 193 -5.03 -22.12 15.26
C GLN A 193 -5.86 -23.32 14.77
N ARG A 194 -6.66 -23.14 13.71
CA ARG A 194 -7.48 -24.18 13.08
C ARG A 194 -6.72 -24.83 11.93
N PHE A 195 -5.68 -25.59 12.28
CA PHE A 195 -4.77 -26.20 11.32
C PHE A 195 -5.44 -27.19 10.36
N ASN A 196 -6.44 -27.94 10.82
CA ASN A 196 -7.16 -28.90 9.98
C ASN A 196 -7.94 -28.22 8.87
N ASP A 197 -8.60 -27.10 9.17
CA ASP A 197 -9.35 -26.32 8.19
C ASP A 197 -8.40 -25.67 7.17
N ALA A 198 -7.26 -25.15 7.64
CA ALA A 198 -6.20 -24.63 6.78
C ALA A 198 -5.62 -25.71 5.85
N LEU A 199 -5.44 -26.95 6.33
CA LEU A 199 -4.99 -28.08 5.51
C LEU A 199 -5.99 -28.45 4.43
N MET A 200 -7.29 -28.47 4.75
CA MET A 200 -8.33 -28.72 3.74
C MET A 200 -8.32 -27.61 2.67
N LEU A 201 -8.22 -26.35 3.07
CA LEU A 201 -8.17 -25.23 2.12
C LEU A 201 -6.92 -25.29 1.23
N MET A 202 -5.77 -25.71 1.76
CA MET A 202 -4.54 -25.91 0.97
C MET A 202 -4.72 -27.00 -0.09
N HIS A 203 -5.40 -28.08 0.27
CA HIS A 203 -5.73 -29.14 -0.68
C HIS A 203 -6.73 -28.66 -1.74
N GLU A 204 -7.81 -27.98 -1.34
CA GLU A 204 -8.85 -27.52 -2.26
C GLU A 204 -8.37 -26.42 -3.22
N CYS A 205 -7.52 -25.50 -2.76
CA CYS A 205 -7.07 -24.38 -3.58
C CYS A 205 -5.83 -24.72 -4.41
N PHE A 206 -4.87 -25.45 -3.82
CA PHE A 206 -3.55 -25.67 -4.42
C PHE A 206 -3.26 -27.14 -4.72
N GLY A 207 -4.14 -28.07 -4.36
CA GLY A 207 -3.90 -29.51 -4.57
C GLY A 207 -2.79 -30.09 -3.68
N LEU A 208 -2.34 -29.34 -2.66
CA LEU A 208 -1.28 -29.78 -1.76
C LEU A 208 -1.77 -30.85 -0.79
N GLN A 209 -0.99 -31.91 -0.59
CA GLN A 209 -1.32 -33.01 0.30
C GLN A 209 -0.13 -33.41 1.19
N GLY A 210 -0.44 -33.99 2.35
CA GLY A 210 0.55 -34.62 3.22
C GLY A 210 1.63 -33.67 3.71
N ILE A 211 2.89 -34.06 3.51
CA ILE A 211 4.05 -33.35 4.04
C ILE A 211 4.24 -31.98 3.38
N GLU A 212 3.93 -31.85 2.09
CA GLU A 212 4.08 -30.58 1.37
C GLU A 212 3.12 -29.51 1.89
N ALA A 213 1.88 -29.90 2.18
CA ALA A 213 0.89 -29.01 2.79
C ALA A 213 1.33 -28.56 4.20
N MET A 214 1.92 -29.47 4.99
CA MET A 214 2.45 -29.13 6.32
C MET A 214 3.64 -28.16 6.23
N VAL A 215 4.57 -28.36 5.30
CA VAL A 215 5.72 -27.46 5.08
C VAL A 215 5.23 -26.06 4.67
N ALA A 216 4.29 -26.00 3.74
CA ALA A 216 3.72 -24.75 3.26
C ALA A 216 2.99 -23.97 4.38
N LEU A 217 2.16 -24.65 5.18
CA LEU A 217 1.48 -24.02 6.32
C LEU A 217 2.48 -23.58 7.40
N GLN A 218 3.52 -24.36 7.67
CA GLN A 218 4.56 -23.99 8.60
C GLN A 218 5.28 -22.71 8.14
N LYS A 219 5.59 -22.63 6.83
CA LYS A 219 6.23 -21.44 6.24
C LYS A 219 5.32 -20.22 6.31
N MET A 220 4.02 -20.37 6.01
CA MET A 220 3.03 -19.29 6.16
C MET A 220 2.93 -18.84 7.61
N ARG A 221 2.94 -19.76 8.58
CA ARG A 221 2.96 -19.42 10.00
C ARG A 221 4.21 -18.64 10.38
N ASP A 222 5.37 -19.01 9.88
CA ASP A 222 6.63 -18.31 10.16
C ASP A 222 6.63 -16.90 9.57
N ILE A 223 6.01 -16.70 8.39
CA ILE A 223 5.80 -15.38 7.78
C ILE A 223 4.85 -14.52 8.62
N LEU A 224 3.78 -15.10 9.16
CA LEU A 224 2.81 -14.39 10.02
C LEU A 224 3.37 -14.09 11.42
N ALA A 225 4.19 -14.99 11.95
CA ALA A 225 4.78 -14.88 13.27
C ALA A 225 6.04 -14.02 13.30
N SER A 226 6.65 -13.74 12.15
CA SER A 226 7.74 -12.78 12.04
C SER A 226 7.13 -11.37 11.99
N PRO A 227 7.10 -10.60 13.10
CA PRO A 227 6.78 -9.19 12.98
C PRO A 227 7.90 -8.59 12.13
N ALA A 228 7.52 -7.75 11.17
CA ALA A 228 8.44 -6.97 10.35
C ALA A 228 9.64 -6.52 11.20
N SER A 229 10.79 -7.17 11.00
CA SER A 229 12.02 -6.76 11.62
C SER A 229 12.42 -5.45 10.95
N SER A 230 12.00 -4.36 11.59
CA SER A 230 12.64 -3.02 11.67
C SER A 230 13.32 -2.50 10.41
#